data_AF-A0AA42YQ85-F1
#
_entry.id   AF-A0AA42YQ85-F1
#
_cell.length_a   1.000
_cell.length_b   1.000
_cell.length_c   1.000
_cell.angle_alpha   90.00
_cell.angle_beta   90.00
_cell.angle_gamma   90.00
#
_symmetry.space_group_name_H-M   'P 1'
#
loop_
_entity.id
_entity.type
_entity.pdbx_description
1 polymer ?
#
loop_
_entity_poly.entity_id
_entity_poly.type
_entity_poly.pdbx_seq_one_letter_code
_entity_poly.pdbx_strand_id
1 'polypeptide(L)' 'MDLPRYFIVGNRPVKFVGTEDGGMAVQVYDWSNGSFVHNLDYLTKAIYSDETQEVTKEQFLSHVDSLRKSIS' A
#
# COMPACT_ATOMS: atom_id res chain seq x y z
N MET A 1 0.00 -4.65 16.64
CA MET A 1 0.56 -3.87 15.51
C MET A 1 -0.51 -2.85 15.18
N ASP A 2 -0.18 -1.55 15.23
CA ASP A 2 -1.18 -0.51 15.00
C ASP A 2 -1.49 -0.41 13.51
N LEU A 3 -2.76 -0.53 13.14
CA LEU A 3 -3.26 -0.44 11.78
C LEU A 3 -4.19 0.78 11.68
N PRO A 4 -4.28 1.44 10.50
CA PRO A 4 -3.61 1.09 9.26
C PRO A 4 -2.14 1.55 9.18
N ARG A 5 -1.33 0.82 8.40
CA ARG A 5 0.05 1.19 8.03
C ARG A 5 0.16 1.39 6.53
N TYR A 6 0.97 2.36 6.10
CA TYR A 6 1.09 2.76 4.71
C TYR A 6 2.53 2.70 4.26
N PHE A 7 2.76 2.13 3.08
CA PHE A 7 4.08 1.89 2.54
C PHE A 7 4.12 2.25 1.06
N ILE A 8 5.30 2.65 0.60
CA ILE A 8 5.68 2.70 -0.80
C ILE A 8 6.78 1.65 -0.99
N VAL A 9 6.49 0.60 -1.76
CA VAL A 9 7.45 -0.47 -2.09
C VAL A 9 7.95 -0.22 -3.51
N GLY A 10 9.17 0.28 -3.65
CA GLY A 10 9.67 0.84 -4.90
C GLY A 10 8.84 2.06 -5.30
N ASN A 11 7.94 1.91 -6.28
CA ASN A 11 6.96 2.95 -6.66
C ASN A 11 5.49 2.55 -6.38
N ARG A 12 5.27 1.37 -5.77
CA ARG A 12 3.93 0.81 -5.61
C ARG A 12 3.37 1.10 -4.21
N PRO A 13 2.21 1.78 -4.10
CA PRO A 13 1.50 1.93 -2.84
C PRO A 13 1.02 0.59 -2.30
N VAL A 14 1.32 0.34 -1.03
CA VAL A 14 0.86 -0.82 -0.25
C VAL A 14 0.33 -0.34 1.09
N LYS A 15 -0.79 -0.87 1.56
CA LYS A 15 -1.32 -0.57 2.88
C LYS A 15 -1.75 -1.83 3.62
N PHE A 16 -1.50 -1.86 4.91
CA PHE A 16 -2.01 -2.87 5.81
C PHE A 16 -3.21 -2.28 6.52
N VAL A 17 -4.35 -2.98 6.49
CA VAL A 17 -5.61 -2.54 7.09
C VAL A 17 -6.19 -3.66 7.95
N GLY A 18 -6.86 -3.31 9.04
CA GLY A 18 -7.59 -4.27 9.85
C GLY A 18 -8.79 -4.83 9.09
N THR A 19 -9.12 -6.09 9.31
CA THR A 19 -10.35 -6.74 8.83
C THR A 19 -11.39 -6.82 9.95
N GLU A 20 -12.66 -7.00 9.60
CA GLU A 20 -13.78 -7.02 10.56
C GLU A 20 -13.68 -8.17 11.58
N ASP A 21 -13.03 -9.26 11.21
CA ASP A 21 -12.74 -10.41 12.07
C ASP A 21 -11.52 -10.22 12.99
N GLY A 22 -10.94 -9.02 13.01
CA GLY A 22 -9.75 -8.70 13.82
C GLY A 22 -8.42 -9.11 13.19
N GLY A 23 -8.44 -9.61 11.95
CA GLY A 23 -7.25 -9.89 11.16
C GLY A 23 -6.63 -8.65 10.50
N MET A 24 -5.75 -8.90 9.52
CA MET A 24 -5.08 -7.87 8.73
C MET A 24 -5.11 -8.26 7.25
N ALA A 25 -5.48 -7.32 6.38
CA ALA A 25 -5.36 -7.45 4.94
C ALA A 25 -4.20 -6.60 4.42
N VAL A 26 -3.43 -7.17 3.49
CA VAL A 26 -2.43 -6.44 2.71
C VAL A 26 -3.04 -6.04 1.38
N GLN A 27 -3.17 -4.74 1.16
CA GLN A 27 -3.77 -4.17 -0.04
C GLN A 27 -2.70 -3.45 -0.87
N VAL A 28 -2.67 -3.74 -2.17
CA VAL A 28 -1.64 -3.29 -3.10
C VAL A 28 -2.29 -2.56 -4.26
N TYR A 29 -1.71 -1.43 -4.67
CA TYR A 29 -2.21 -0.67 -5.82
C TYR A 29 -2.04 -1.46 -7.13
N ASP A 30 -3.13 -1.57 -7.87
CA ASP A 30 -3.20 -2.17 -9.20
C ASP A 30 -3.22 -1.07 -10.27
N TRP A 31 -2.17 -1.04 -11.08
CA TRP A 31 -1.98 -0.06 -12.15
C TRP A 31 -2.99 -0.18 -13.28
N SER A 32 -3.57 -1.38 -13.48
CA SER A 32 -4.48 -1.64 -14.59
C SER A 32 -5.83 -0.93 -14.42
N ASN A 33 -6.26 -0.72 -13.18
CA ASN A 33 -7.59 -0.21 -12.84
C ASN A 33 -7.58 0.89 -11.76
N GLY A 34 -6.41 1.24 -11.22
CA GLY A 34 -6.24 2.27 -10.19
C GLY A 34 -6.84 1.93 -8.82
N SER A 35 -7.16 0.65 -8.59
CA SER A 35 -7.77 0.12 -7.38
C SER A 35 -6.75 -0.55 -6.46
N PHE A 36 -7.21 -1.00 -5.29
CA PHE A 36 -6.39 -1.75 -4.33
C PHE A 36 -6.88 -3.19 -4.23
N VAL A 37 -5.98 -4.14 -4.45
CA VAL A 37 -6.27 -5.58 -4.42
C VAL A 37 -5.54 -6.27 -3.28
N HIS A 38 -6.11 -7.34 -2.75
CA HIS A 38 -5.45 -8.14 -1.71
C HIS A 38 -4.24 -8.89 -2.31
N ASN A 39 -3.07 -8.73 -1.70
CA ASN A 39 -1.87 -9.46 -2.13
C ASN A 39 -0.87 -9.62 -0.96
N LEU A 40 -0.77 -10.84 -0.43
CA LEU A 40 0.10 -11.17 0.71
C LEU A 40 1.59 -11.21 0.37
N ASP A 41 1.98 -11.32 -0.90
CA ASP A 41 3.40 -11.34 -1.30
C ASP A 41 4.09 -10.02 -0.96
N TYR A 42 3.30 -8.95 -0.79
CA TYR A 42 3.79 -7.64 -0.36
C TYR A 42 3.94 -7.50 1.15
N LEU A 43 3.49 -8.48 1.96
CA LEU A 43 3.72 -8.46 3.40
C LEU A 43 5.22 -8.44 3.71
N THR A 44 5.95 -9.45 3.21
CA THR A 44 7.39 -9.59 3.45
C THR A 44 8.16 -8.45 2.80
N LYS A 45 7.76 -8.01 1.60
CA LYS A 45 8.42 -6.89 0.90
C LYS A 45 8.28 -5.59 1.67
N ALA A 46 7.07 -5.29 2.17
CA ALA A 46 6.85 -4.05 2.90
C ALA A 46 7.57 -4.02 4.26
N ILE A 47 7.83 -5.17 4.88
CA ILE A 47 8.52 -5.23 6.19
C ILE A 47 10.05 -5.29 6.04
N TYR A 48 10.56 -6.01 5.03
CA TYR A 48 11.98 -6.40 4.99
C TYR A 48 12.74 -5.93 3.75
N SER A 49 12.11 -5.29 2.77
CA SER A 49 12.82 -4.77 1.59
C SER A 49 13.46 -3.42 1.88
N ASP A 50 14.72 -3.24 1.47
CA ASP A 50 15.44 -1.96 1.52
C ASP A 50 14.82 -0.90 0.59
N GLU A 51 14.03 -1.33 -0.41
CA GLU A 51 13.28 -0.45 -1.31
C GLU A 51 11.93 0.01 -0.72
N THR A 52 11.62 -0.37 0.51
CA THR A 52 10.36 0.03 1.16
C THR A 52 10.54 1.27 2.02
N GLN A 53 9.60 2.20 1.88
CA GLN A 53 9.41 3.33 2.77
C GLN A 53 8.06 3.22 3.47
N GLU A 54 8.05 3.17 4.80
CA GLU A 54 6.83 3.42 5.58
C GLU A 54 6.57 4.93 5.60
N VAL A 55 5.33 5.33 5.28
CA VAL A 55 4.94 6.73 5.07
C VAL A 55 3.67 7.07 5.85
N THR A 56 3.39 8.36 6.03
CA THR A 56 2.10 8.77 6.60
C THR A 56 0.95 8.52 5.63
N LYS A 57 -0.28 8.56 6.16
CA LYS A 57 -1.49 8.47 5.33
C LYS A 57 -1.53 9.57 4.27
N GLU A 58 -1.16 10.79 4.62
CA GLU A 58 -1.19 11.95 3.73
C GLU A 58 -0.18 11.80 2.58
N GLN A 59 1.05 11.36 2.90
CA GLN A 59 2.08 11.08 1.90
C GLN A 59 1.64 9.96 0.94
N PHE A 60 1.05 8.89 1.49
CA PHE A 60 0.51 7.78 0.72
C PHE A 60 -0.59 8.24 -0.26
N LEU A 61 -1.56 9.01 0.23
CA LEU A 61 -2.66 9.51 -0.61
C LEU A 61 -2.15 10.44 -1.71
N SER A 62 -1.23 11.36 -1.38
CA SER A 62 -0.59 12.24 -2.37
C SER A 62 0.14 11.45 -3.47
N HIS A 63 0.83 10.38 -3.10
CA HIS A 63 1.48 9.49 -4.07
C HIS A 63 0.45 8.79 -4.96
N VAL A 64 -0.59 8.19 -4.39
CA VAL A 64 -1.67 7.52 -5.15
C VAL A 64 -2.35 8.48 -6.14
N ASP A 65 -2.62 9.72 -5.73
CA ASP A 65 -3.24 10.71 -6.61
C ASP A 65 -2.31 11.12 -7.76
N SER A 66 -1.00 11.24 -7.49
CA SER A 66 0.00 11.48 -8.53
C SER A 66 0.03 10.35 -9.56
N LEU A 67 -0.04 9.10 -9.11
CA LEU A 67 -0.07 7.92 -9.99
C LEU A 67 -1.33 7.90 -10.87
N ARG A 68 -2.49 8.19 -10.29
CA ARG A 68 -3.77 8.23 -11.04
C ARG A 68 -3.76 9.30 -12.14
N LYS A 69 -3.18 10.47 -11.85
CA LYS A 69 -3.02 11.54 -12.84
C LYS A 69 -2.05 11.19 -13.96
N SER A 70 -1.05 10.35 -13.70
CA SER A 70 -0.06 9.94 -14.71
C SER A 70 -0.57 8.94 -15.74
N ILE A 71 -1.73 8.31 -15.48
CA ILE A 71 -2.37 7.31 -16.34
C ILE A 71 -3.51 7.94 -17.17
N SER A 72 -3.92 9.17 -16.82
CA SER A 72 -4.94 9.97 -17.54
C SER A 72 -4.30 10.82 -18.64
#